data_AF-A0A945MXA9-F1
#
_entry.id   AF-A0A945MXA9-F1
#
_cell.length_a   1.000
_cell.length_b   1.000
_cell.length_c   1.000
_cell.angle_alpha   90.00
_cell.angle_beta   90.00
_cell.angle_gamma   90.00
#
_symmetry.space_group_name_H-M   'P 1'
#
loop_
_entity.id
_entity.type
_entity.pdbx_description
1 polymer ?
#
loop_
_entity_poly.entity_id
_entity_poly.type
_entity_poly.pdbx_seq_one_letter_code
_entity_poly.pdbx_strand_id
1 'polypeptide(L)'
;IVGGHNFGCGSSREGAVFTLVDAGFRSVIATSFGDIFYNNSFNNGLLPVVLPEDAVTALRAALHDQPGAEITVDLETQTVIGPGNLNFSFEIDPHRRHRLLNGLDAVGYTLTFEDDIAAFEQRYAAEASWS
;
A
#
# COMPACT_ATOMS: atom_id res chain seq x y z
N ILE A 1 6.67 -0.09 10.14
CA ILE A 1 6.27 -0.49 11.53
C ILE A 1 5.90 -1.97 11.54
N VAL A 2 6.24 -2.73 12.59
CA VAL A 2 5.73 -4.09 12.80
C VAL A 2 4.73 -4.08 13.95
N GLY A 3 3.44 -4.06 13.60
CA GLY A 3 2.29 -4.05 14.51
C GLY A 3 1.85 -5.46 14.93
N GLY A 4 0.86 -5.52 15.81
CA GLY A 4 0.22 -6.77 16.24
C GLY A 4 -1.16 -6.97 15.60
N HIS A 5 -1.96 -7.84 16.20
CA HIS A 5 -3.33 -8.12 15.76
C HIS A 5 -4.21 -6.86 15.73
N ASN A 6 -5.02 -6.73 14.67
CA ASN A 6 -6.04 -5.70 14.51
C ASN A 6 -5.49 -4.27 14.56
N PHE A 7 -4.36 -4.05 13.88
CA PHE A 7 -3.70 -2.74 13.84
C PHE A 7 -4.61 -1.68 13.18
N GLY A 8 -4.68 -0.50 13.78
CA GLY A 8 -5.54 0.59 13.30
C GLY A 8 -7.03 0.37 13.57
N CYS A 9 -7.40 -0.58 14.44
CA CYS A 9 -8.77 -0.73 14.91
C CYS A 9 -9.11 0.29 16.00
N GLY A 10 -10.28 0.94 15.89
CA GLY A 10 -10.72 2.00 16.80
C GLY A 10 -11.34 3.17 16.03
N SER A 11 -11.76 4.25 16.69
CA SER A 11 -12.44 5.38 16.01
C SER A 11 -11.52 6.34 15.25
N SER A 12 -10.23 6.42 15.59
CA SER A 12 -9.23 7.32 14.97
C SER A 12 -8.59 6.74 13.70
N ARG A 13 -9.42 6.31 12.74
CA ARG A 13 -8.98 5.45 11.61
C ARG A 13 -8.27 6.21 10.49
N GLU A 14 -8.65 7.45 10.22
CA GLU A 14 -8.04 8.31 9.18
C GLU A 14 -6.84 9.07 9.70
N GLY A 15 -6.99 9.74 10.85
CA GLY A 15 -5.89 10.48 11.49
C GLY A 15 -4.66 9.62 11.75
N ALA A 16 -4.84 8.34 12.05
CA ALA A 16 -3.73 7.41 12.26
C ALA A 16 -2.90 7.18 10.99
N VAL A 17 -3.54 7.05 9.82
CA VAL A 17 -2.80 6.86 8.55
C VAL A 17 -2.00 8.11 8.22
N PHE A 18 -2.61 9.29 8.31
CA PHE A 18 -1.93 10.56 8.06
C PHE A 18 -0.72 10.73 8.96
N THR A 19 -0.88 10.47 10.27
CA THR A 19 0.22 10.56 11.23
C THR A 19 1.39 9.66 10.87
N LEU A 20 1.12 8.44 10.37
CA LEU A 20 2.17 7.51 9.97
C LEU A 20 2.91 7.98 8.71
N VAL A 21 2.16 8.47 7.73
CA VAL A 21 2.74 8.99 6.48
C VAL A 21 3.57 10.26 6.75
N ASP A 22 3.04 11.18 7.56
CA ASP A 22 3.74 12.41 7.98
C ASP A 22 5.00 12.11 8.80
N ALA A 23 4.98 11.05 9.60
CA ALA A 23 6.16 10.56 10.30
C ALA A 23 7.18 9.85 9.38
N GLY A 24 6.89 9.75 8.08
CA GLY A 24 7.77 9.17 7.07
C GLY A 24 7.67 7.65 6.93
N PHE A 25 6.69 7.00 7.57
CA PHE A 25 6.51 5.56 7.40
C PHE A 25 5.88 5.24 6.04
N ARG A 26 6.47 4.26 5.34
CA ARG A 26 6.00 3.80 4.02
C ARG A 26 5.26 2.47 4.06
N SER A 27 5.43 1.70 5.14
CA SER A 27 4.79 0.40 5.31
C SER A 27 4.50 0.06 6.77
N VAL A 28 3.40 -0.66 6.97
CA VAL A 28 3.01 -1.27 8.24
C VAL A 28 2.81 -2.76 8.01
N ILE A 29 3.46 -3.60 8.82
CA ILE A 29 3.32 -5.06 8.79
C ILE A 29 2.51 -5.48 10.02
N ALA A 30 1.45 -6.25 9.84
CA ALA A 30 0.61 -6.75 10.94
C ALA A 30 -0.08 -8.08 10.57
N THR A 31 -0.72 -8.74 11.53
CA THR A 31 -1.51 -9.96 11.24
C THR A 31 -2.92 -9.65 10.73
N SER A 32 -3.45 -8.48 11.03
CA SER A 32 -4.68 -7.96 10.46
C SER A 32 -4.78 -6.45 10.65
N PHE A 33 -5.62 -5.82 9.83
CA PHE A 33 -5.91 -4.39 9.89
C PHE A 33 -7.41 -4.18 10.02
N GLY A 34 -7.82 -3.07 10.66
CA GLY A 34 -9.20 -2.61 10.56
C GLY A 34 -9.51 -2.12 9.14
N ASP A 35 -10.69 -2.47 8.62
CA ASP A 35 -11.07 -2.25 7.20
C ASP A 35 -10.85 -0.82 6.70
N ILE A 36 -11.25 0.17 7.51
CA ILE A 36 -11.12 1.59 7.16
C ILE A 36 -9.65 2.01 7.15
N PHE A 37 -8.86 1.60 8.14
CA PHE A 37 -7.41 1.88 8.15
C PHE A 37 -6.73 1.24 6.94
N TYR A 38 -7.08 0.00 6.63
CA TYR A 38 -6.54 -0.74 5.49
C TYR A 38 -6.81 0.00 4.17
N ASN A 39 -8.06 0.42 3.93
CA ASN A 39 -8.41 1.15 2.72
C ASN A 39 -7.76 2.53 2.64
N ASN A 40 -7.72 3.28 3.75
CA ASN A 40 -7.11 4.60 3.80
C ASN A 40 -5.60 4.56 3.63
N SER A 41 -4.94 3.48 4.02
CA SER A 41 -3.50 3.31 3.81
C SER A 41 -3.15 3.41 2.32
N PHE A 42 -3.86 2.67 1.46
CA PHE A 42 -3.63 2.70 0.02
C PHE A 42 -3.89 4.08 -0.60
N ASN A 43 -4.92 4.79 -0.14
CA ASN A 43 -5.25 6.13 -0.63
C ASN A 43 -4.21 7.19 -0.26
N ASN A 44 -3.32 6.89 0.69
CA ASN A 44 -2.29 7.81 1.18
C ASN A 44 -0.87 7.29 0.90
N GLY A 45 -0.71 6.33 -0.01
CA GLY A 45 0.61 5.79 -0.36
C GLY A 45 1.29 4.97 0.74
N LEU A 46 0.55 4.55 1.77
CA LEU A 46 1.02 3.66 2.83
C LEU A 46 0.71 2.21 2.45
N LEU A 47 1.70 1.32 2.51
CA LEU A 47 1.53 -0.11 2.22
C LEU A 47 1.24 -0.92 3.50
N PRO A 48 -0.01 -1.38 3.72
CA PRO A 48 -0.32 -2.33 4.78
C PRO A 48 -0.01 -3.76 4.29
N VAL A 49 0.96 -4.40 4.95
CA VAL A 49 1.40 -5.77 4.68
C VAL A 49 0.79 -6.71 5.72
N VAL A 50 0.05 -7.71 5.25
CA VAL A 50 -0.51 -8.77 6.09
C VAL A 50 0.42 -9.97 6.05
N LEU A 51 0.90 -10.40 7.22
CA LEU A 51 1.69 -11.63 7.39
C LEU A 51 1.06 -12.52 8.47
N PRO A 52 1.32 -13.83 8.44
CA PRO A 52 0.89 -14.71 9.53
C PRO A 52 1.62 -14.40 10.85
N GLU A 53 1.01 -14.81 11.98
CA GLU A 53 1.45 -14.45 13.35
C GLU A 53 2.88 -14.90 13.68
N ASP A 54 3.29 -16.06 13.16
CA ASP A 54 4.64 -16.58 13.30
C ASP A 54 5.68 -15.68 12.62
N ALA A 55 5.39 -15.20 11.40
CA ALA A 55 6.24 -14.28 10.66
C ALA A 55 6.34 -12.91 11.36
N VAL A 56 5.21 -12.35 11.82
CA VAL A 56 5.19 -11.09 12.58
C VAL A 56 5.99 -11.24 13.88
N THR A 57 5.81 -12.35 14.60
CA THR A 57 6.55 -12.63 15.83
C THR A 57 8.05 -12.75 15.58
N ALA A 58 8.46 -13.46 14.52
CA ALA A 58 9.86 -13.59 14.14
C ALA A 58 10.52 -12.24 13.80
N LEU A 59 9.83 -11.39 13.01
CA LEU A 59 10.31 -10.05 12.69
C LEU A 59 10.44 -9.17 13.94
N ARG A 60 9.47 -9.23 14.85
CA ARG A 60 9.53 -8.47 16.11
C ARG A 60 10.69 -8.95 16.98
N ALA A 61 10.90 -10.26 17.10
CA ALA A 61 12.02 -10.81 17.86
C ALA A 61 13.36 -10.35 17.28
N ALA A 62 13.53 -10.45 15.96
CA ALA A 62 14.74 -10.00 15.27
C ALA A 62 15.04 -8.51 15.48
N LEU A 63 14.01 -7.65 15.46
CA LEU A 63 14.16 -6.21 15.76
C LEU A 63 14.51 -5.93 17.23
N HIS A 64 14.04 -6.75 18.18
CA HIS A 64 14.41 -6.59 19.59
C HIS A 64 15.85 -7.04 19.85
N ASP A 65 16.28 -8.13 19.21
CA ASP A 65 17.65 -8.64 19.31
C ASP A 65 18.67 -7.69 18.64
N GLN A 66 18.24 -6.97 17.60
CA GLN A 66 19.08 -6.03 16.85
C GLN A 66 18.41 -4.65 16.72
N PRO A 67 18.45 -3.81 17.77
CA PRO A 67 17.92 -2.45 17.72
C PRO A 67 18.60 -1.65 16.60
N GLY A 68 17.79 -0.98 15.77
CA GLY A 68 18.26 -0.24 14.59
C GLY A 68 18.41 -1.08 13.32
N ALA A 69 18.08 -2.36 13.37
CA ALA A 69 18.04 -3.19 12.17
C ALA A 69 16.91 -2.75 11.22
N GLU A 70 17.15 -2.96 9.93
CA GLU A 70 16.25 -2.54 8.86
C GLU A 70 15.36 -3.69 8.41
N ILE A 71 14.16 -3.35 7.93
CA ILE A 71 13.25 -4.25 7.24
C ILE A 71 12.99 -3.67 5.86
N THR A 72 13.25 -4.47 4.83
CA THR A 72 12.94 -4.12 3.45
C THR A 72 11.61 -4.74 3.07
N VAL A 73 10.71 -3.92 2.52
CA VAL A 73 9.45 -4.40 1.93
C VAL A 73 9.52 -4.12 0.44
N ASP A 74 9.58 -5.17 -0.36
CA ASP A 74 9.58 -5.10 -1.81
C ASP A 74 8.17 -5.36 -2.33
N LEU A 75 7.58 -4.34 -2.94
CA LEU A 75 6.25 -4.41 -3.51
C LEU A 75 6.23 -5.06 -4.91
N GLU A 76 7.35 -5.03 -5.63
CA GLU A 76 7.46 -5.67 -6.94
C GLU A 76 7.50 -7.19 -6.79
N THR A 77 8.33 -7.71 -5.89
CA THR A 77 8.44 -9.14 -5.60
C THR A 77 7.47 -9.60 -4.51
N GLN A 78 6.76 -8.68 -3.87
CA GLN A 78 5.84 -8.94 -2.76
C GLN A 78 6.50 -9.70 -1.60
N THR A 79 7.67 -9.23 -1.19
CA THR A 79 8.48 -9.84 -0.12
C THR A 79 8.80 -8.86 1.00
N VAL A 80 8.94 -9.39 2.21
CA VAL A 80 9.45 -8.72 3.39
C VAL A 80 10.76 -9.40 3.79
N ILE A 81 11.84 -8.64 3.78
CA ILE A 81 13.17 -9.09 4.17
C ILE A 81 13.53 -8.41 5.49
N GLY A 82 13.67 -9.22 6.53
CA GLY A 82 14.07 -8.77 7.86
C GLY A 82 15.52 -9.13 8.20
N PRO A 83 15.97 -8.77 9.41
CA PRO A 83 17.31 -9.08 9.89
C PRO A 83 17.57 -10.59 9.91
N GLY A 84 18.82 -11.00 9.69
CA GLY A 84 19.16 -12.43 9.63
C GLY A 84 18.64 -13.15 8.38
N ASN A 85 18.32 -12.40 7.31
CA ASN A 85 17.79 -12.92 6.04
C ASN A 85 16.44 -13.65 6.19
N LEU A 86 15.66 -13.26 7.20
CA LEU A 86 14.26 -13.63 7.30
C LEU A 86 13.54 -13.12 6.04
N ASN A 87 12.86 -14.00 5.33
CA ASN A 87 12.18 -13.67 4.09
C ASN A 87 10.76 -14.23 4.10
N PHE A 88 9.78 -13.35 3.92
CA PHE A 88 8.37 -13.69 3.92
C PHE A 88 7.70 -13.11 2.68
N SER A 89 6.81 -13.87 2.06
CA SER A 89 5.96 -13.36 0.98
C SER A 89 4.64 -12.85 1.54
N PHE A 90 4.08 -11.81 0.90
CA PHE A 90 2.77 -11.30 1.20
C PHE A 90 1.92 -11.17 -0.06
N GLU A 91 0.61 -11.08 0.12
CA GLU A 91 -0.33 -10.87 -0.97
C GLU A 91 -0.92 -9.46 -0.94
N ILE A 92 -1.14 -8.92 -2.12
CA ILE A 92 -1.79 -7.64 -2.33
C ILE A 92 -2.61 -7.71 -3.63
N ASP A 93 -3.77 -7.07 -3.61
CA ASP A 93 -4.58 -6.92 -4.81
C ASP A 93 -3.77 -6.24 -5.95
N PRO A 94 -3.75 -6.80 -7.18
CA PRO A 94 -2.95 -6.28 -8.28
C PRO A 94 -3.24 -4.81 -8.63
N HIS A 95 -4.49 -4.35 -8.48
CA HIS A 95 -4.86 -2.96 -8.77
C HIS A 95 -4.29 -2.01 -7.71
N ARG A 96 -4.36 -2.40 -6.43
CA ARG A 96 -3.74 -1.65 -5.33
C ARG A 96 -2.22 -1.62 -5.45
N ARG A 97 -1.60 -2.74 -5.81
CA ARG A 97 -0.16 -2.83 -6.09
C ARG A 97 0.24 -1.88 -7.21
N HIS A 98 -0.47 -1.90 -8.33
CA HIS A 98 -0.21 -1.01 -9.46
C HIS A 98 -0.30 0.47 -9.07
N ARG A 99 -1.33 0.86 -8.29
CA ARG A 99 -1.47 2.24 -7.81
C ARG A 99 -0.30 2.68 -6.93
N LEU A 100 0.08 1.85 -5.96
CA LEU A 100 1.20 2.14 -5.06
C LEU A 100 2.55 2.22 -5.79
N LEU A 101 2.82 1.31 -6.74
CA LEU A 101 4.08 1.31 -7.51
C LEU A 101 4.23 2.55 -8.39
N ASN A 102 3.13 3.01 -8.98
CA ASN A 102 3.14 4.16 -9.90
C ASN A 102 2.89 5.50 -9.18
N GLY A 103 2.76 5.51 -7.85
CA GLY A 103 2.41 6.72 -7.09
C GLY A 103 1.10 7.35 -7.56
N LEU A 104 0.19 6.54 -8.12
CA LEU A 104 -1.09 7.01 -8.64
C LEU A 104 -2.03 7.23 -7.45
N ASP A 105 -1.99 8.43 -6.91
CA ASP A 105 -3.16 8.95 -6.19
C ASP A 105 -4.35 8.97 -7.15
N ALA A 106 -5.58 8.91 -6.62
CA ALA A 106 -6.82 8.75 -7.40
C ALA A 106 -6.96 9.68 -8.63
N VAL A 107 -6.24 10.81 -8.65
CA VAL A 107 -6.14 11.75 -9.77
C VAL A 107 -5.28 11.21 -10.93
N GLY A 108 -4.13 10.58 -10.67
CA GLY A 108 -3.24 10.05 -11.70
C GLY A 108 -3.83 8.88 -12.49
N TYR A 109 -4.70 8.08 -11.86
CA TYR A 109 -5.42 6.98 -12.53
C TYR A 109 -6.53 7.49 -13.46
N THR A 110 -7.06 8.70 -13.24
CA THR A 110 -7.95 9.36 -14.20
C THR A 110 -7.16 9.91 -15.39
N LEU A 111 -5.94 10.44 -15.15
CA LEU A 111 -5.06 10.93 -16.22
C LEU A 111 -4.65 9.80 -17.20
N THR A 112 -4.55 8.55 -16.76
CA THR A 112 -4.30 7.42 -17.67
C THR A 112 -5.44 7.14 -18.66
N PHE A 113 -6.62 7.72 -18.46
CA PHE A 113 -7.72 7.70 -19.43
C PHE A 113 -7.83 9.00 -20.23
N GLU A 114 -7.01 10.03 -20.00
CA GLU A 114 -7.09 11.27 -20.79
C GLU A 114 -6.81 11.03 -22.27
N ASP A 115 -5.84 10.17 -22.60
CA ASP A 115 -5.54 9.81 -23.98
C ASP A 115 -6.69 9.01 -24.62
N ASP A 116 -7.33 8.12 -23.86
CA ASP A 116 -8.49 7.34 -24.33
C ASP A 116 -9.75 8.20 -24.49
N ILE A 117 -9.96 9.17 -23.59
CA ILE A 117 -11.04 10.17 -23.68
C ILE A 117 -10.78 11.10 -24.87
N ALA A 118 -9.57 11.60 -25.04
CA ALA A 118 -9.22 12.44 -26.19
C ALA A 118 -9.39 11.70 -27.52
N ALA A 119 -9.00 10.42 -27.58
CA ALA A 119 -9.21 9.57 -28.75
C ALA A 119 -10.70 9.31 -29.03
N PHE A 120 -11.51 9.14 -27.98
CA PHE A 120 -12.96 9.00 -28.10
C PHE A 120 -13.62 10.32 -28.56
N GLU A 121 -13.25 11.46 -28.00
CA GLU A 121 -13.76 12.78 -28.39
C GLU A 121 -13.41 13.13 -29.84
N GLN A 122 -12.19 12.82 -30.29
CA GLN A 122 -11.81 13.00 -31.70
C GLN A 122 -12.61 12.12 -32.65
N ARG A 123 -12.84 10.84 -32.29
CA ARG A 123 -13.69 9.94 -33.07
C ARG A 123 -15.14 10.44 -33.11
N TYR A 124 -15.67 10.84 -31.96
CA TYR A 124 -17.03 11.34 -31.86
C TYR A 124 -17.23 12.65 -32.62
N ALA A 125 -16.26 13.57 -32.58
CA ALA A 125 -16.31 14.81 -33.37
C ALA A 125 -16.21 14.56 -34.89
N ALA A 126 -15.47 13.53 -35.31
CA ALA A 126 -15.38 13.12 -36.71
C ALA A 126 -16.66 12.41 -37.21
N GLU A 127 -17.34 11.66 -36.34
CA GLU A 127 -18.58 10.94 -36.66
C GLU A 127 -19.84 11.78 -36.47
N ALA A 128 -19.83 12.77 -35.57
CA ALA A 128 -20.91 13.74 -35.36
C ALA A 128 -20.90 14.84 -36.42
N SER A 129 -20.91 14.46 -37.70
CA SER A 129 -21.26 15.35 -38.80
C SER A 129 -22.78 15.54 -38.81
N TRP A 130 -23.29 16.49 -38.01
CA TRP A 130 -24.56 17.14 -38.36
C TRP A 130 -24.29 18.11 -39.52
N SER A 131 -24.42 17.60 -40.74
CA SER A 131 -24.60 18.35 -41.97
C SER A 131 -25.57 17.58 -42.85
#